data_AF-A0A753KRP9-F1
#
_entry.id   AF-A0A753KRP9-F1
#
_cell.length_a   1.000
_cell.length_b   1.000
_cell.length_c   1.000
_cell.angle_alpha   90.00
_cell.angle_beta   90.00
_cell.angle_gamma   90.00
#
_symmetry.space_group_name_H-M   'P 1'
#
loop_
_entity.id
_entity.type
_entity.pdbx_description
1 polymer ?
#
loop_
_entity_poly.entity_id
_entity_poly.type
_entity_poly.pdbx_seq_one_letter_code
_entity_poly.pdbx_strand_id
1 'polypeptide(L)'
;MNNLPVVRSPWRILILVLGFTFLYAPMLMLVIYSFNSSKLVTVWAGWSTRWYGELFRDTAMMSAVGLSLTIAACAATMAVVLGTIAAVVMVRFGRFRGANGFAFMITAPLVMPDVITGLSLLLLFVALGHAIGWPSDRGMLTIWLAHVTFCTAYVAVVIASRLRELDRSIE
;
A
#
# COMPACT_ATOMS: atom_id res chain seq x y z
N MET A 1 -6.42 -12.05 31.63
CA MET A 1 -5.88 -12.15 30.25
C MET A 1 -5.19 -13.49 30.03
N ASN A 2 -5.75 -14.59 30.53
CA ASN A 2 -5.19 -15.93 30.43
C ASN A 2 -6.30 -16.93 30.10
N ASN A 3 -5.94 -17.94 29.29
CA ASN A 3 -6.71 -19.14 28.91
C ASN A 3 -7.50 -19.04 27.60
N LEU A 4 -6.83 -18.67 26.50
CA LEU A 4 -7.28 -19.15 25.19
C LEU A 4 -7.18 -20.69 25.20
N PRO A 5 -8.25 -21.44 24.93
CA PRO A 5 -8.17 -22.89 24.85
C PRO A 5 -7.26 -23.24 23.67
N VAL A 6 -6.02 -23.63 23.96
CA VAL A 6 -5.07 -24.09 22.95
C VAL A 6 -5.51 -25.49 22.54
N VAL A 7 -6.49 -25.56 21.64
CA VAL A 7 -6.90 -26.81 21.01
C VAL A 7 -5.77 -27.23 20.09
N ARG A 8 -4.79 -27.97 20.65
CA ARG A 8 -3.66 -28.58 19.93
C ARG A 8 -4.17 -29.76 19.10
N SER A 9 -4.98 -29.45 18.09
CA SER A 9 -5.38 -30.45 17.10
C SER A 9 -4.30 -30.54 16.02
N PRO A 10 -3.73 -31.75 15.77
CA PRO A 10 -2.71 -31.94 14.74
C PRO A 10 -3.22 -31.54 13.35
N TRP A 11 -4.53 -31.65 13.10
CA TRP A 11 -5.17 -31.19 11.88
C TRP A 11 -5.10 -29.68 11.68
N ARG A 12 -5.29 -28.88 12.73
CA ARG A 12 -5.17 -27.42 12.64
C ARG A 12 -3.74 -27.01 12.34
N ILE A 13 -2.77 -27.67 12.97
CA ILE A 13 -1.34 -27.44 12.71
C ILE A 13 -1.01 -27.80 11.27
N LEU A 14 -1.48 -28.95 10.77
CA LEU A 14 -1.27 -29.37 9.38
C LEU A 14 -1.82 -28.34 8.38
N ILE A 15 -3.05 -27.87 8.59
CA ILE A 15 -3.68 -26.84 7.74
C ILE A 15 -2.88 -25.53 7.77
N LEU A 16 -2.44 -25.10 8.95
CA LEU A 16 -1.62 -23.89 9.09
C LEU A 16 -0.27 -24.04 8.38
N VAL A 17 0.41 -25.17 8.55
CA VAL A 17 1.70 -25.44 7.90
C VAL A 17 1.52 -25.47 6.39
N LEU A 18 0.54 -26.20 5.86
CA LEU A 18 0.26 -26.23 4.42
C LEU A 18 -0.09 -24.85 3.88
N GLY A 19 -0.94 -24.09 4.57
CA GLY A 19 -1.33 -22.74 4.17
C GLY A 19 -0.14 -21.77 4.14
N PHE A 20 0.69 -21.77 5.19
CA PHE A 20 1.89 -20.94 5.22
C PHE A 20 2.93 -21.38 4.21
N THR A 21 3.20 -22.68 4.07
CA THR A 21 4.12 -23.17 3.04
C THR A 21 3.64 -22.78 1.65
N PHE A 22 2.35 -22.90 1.34
CA PHE A 22 1.81 -22.48 0.05
C PHE A 22 2.00 -20.97 -0.20
N LEU A 23 1.78 -20.12 0.81
CA LEU A 23 1.96 -18.67 0.70
C LEU A 23 3.43 -18.26 0.58
N TYR A 24 4.31 -18.89 1.35
CA TYR A 24 5.73 -18.52 1.44
C TYR A 24 6.62 -19.24 0.41
N ALA A 25 6.21 -20.37 -0.15
CA ALA A 25 7.02 -21.13 -1.11
C ALA A 25 7.39 -20.30 -2.36
N PRO A 26 6.49 -19.52 -2.99
CA PRO A 26 6.86 -18.67 -4.13
C PRO A 26 7.88 -17.58 -3.76
N MET A 27 7.76 -17.00 -2.56
CA MET A 27 8.72 -16.00 -2.07
C MET A 27 10.10 -16.65 -1.82
N LEU A 28 10.13 -17.85 -1.23
CA LEU A 28 11.38 -18.60 -1.03
C LEU A 28 12.02 -19.00 -2.37
N MET A 29 11.23 -19.43 -3.35
CA MET A 29 11.71 -19.70 -4.70
C MET A 29 12.35 -18.45 -5.31
N LEU A 30 11.71 -17.28 -5.20
CA LEU A 30 12.26 -16.01 -5.70
C LEU A 30 13.61 -15.68 -5.05
N VAL A 31 13.74 -15.89 -3.74
CA VAL A 31 15.01 -15.71 -3.02
C VAL A 31 16.07 -16.70 -3.51
N ILE A 32 15.73 -17.99 -3.70
CA ILE A 32 16.68 -18.99 -4.21
C ILE A 32 17.14 -18.62 -5.63
N TYR A 33 16.21 -18.19 -6.49
CA TYR A 33 16.53 -17.79 -7.86
C TYR A 33 17.29 -16.47 -7.96
N SER A 34 17.24 -15.59 -6.95
CA SER A 34 18.09 -14.38 -6.94
C SER A 34 19.58 -14.73 -6.87
N PHE A 35 19.91 -15.92 -6.36
CA PHE A 35 21.27 -16.45 -6.37
C PHE A 35 21.62 -17.24 -7.64
N ASN A 36 20.77 -17.27 -8.67
CA ASN A 36 21.10 -17.94 -9.92
C ASN A 36 22.06 -17.07 -10.77
N SER A 37 23.17 -17.64 -11.20
CA SER A 37 24.13 -16.97 -12.09
C SER A 37 23.60 -16.73 -13.51
N SER A 38 22.55 -17.46 -13.93
CA SER A 38 21.91 -17.34 -15.23
C SER A 38 20.95 -16.14 -15.29
N LYS A 39 20.81 -15.56 -16.49
CA LYS A 39 19.76 -14.58 -16.82
C LYS A 39 18.38 -15.22 -17.00
N LEU A 40 18.33 -16.49 -17.36
CA LEU A 40 17.08 -17.24 -17.47
C LEU A 40 16.81 -17.97 -16.16
N VAL A 41 15.67 -17.65 -15.54
CA VAL A 41 15.17 -18.32 -14.32
C VAL A 41 14.99 -19.84 -14.55
N THR A 42 14.72 -20.24 -15.79
CA THR A 42 14.50 -21.64 -16.20
C THR A 42 15.79 -22.47 -16.29
N VAL A 43 16.97 -21.84 -16.33
CA VAL A 43 18.25 -22.54 -16.45
C VAL A 43 19.09 -22.27 -15.20
N TRP A 44 19.33 -23.30 -14.41
CA TRP A 44 20.19 -23.20 -13.23
C TRP A 44 21.66 -23.30 -13.63
N ALA A 45 22.38 -22.17 -13.61
CA ALA A 45 23.79 -22.11 -14.01
C ALA A 45 24.76 -22.07 -12.81
N GLY A 46 24.25 -22.17 -11.58
CA GLY A 46 25.03 -22.19 -10.33
C GLY A 46 24.69 -21.03 -9.38
N TRP A 47 25.22 -21.11 -8.16
CA TRP A 47 25.03 -20.10 -7.12
C TRP A 47 25.94 -18.87 -7.37
N SER A 48 25.38 -17.66 -7.32
CA SER A 48 26.09 -16.41 -7.52
C SER A 48 25.37 -15.23 -6.85
N THR A 49 26.12 -14.31 -6.26
CA THR A 49 25.60 -13.04 -5.72
C THR A 49 25.74 -11.88 -6.70
N ARG A 50 26.05 -12.17 -7.97
CA ARG A 50 26.34 -11.16 -9.02
C ARG A 50 25.27 -10.07 -9.12
N TRP A 51 23.99 -10.44 -9.08
CA TRP A 51 22.87 -9.52 -9.23
C TRP A 51 22.81 -8.45 -8.13
N TYR A 52 23.23 -8.80 -6.91
CA TYR A 52 23.34 -7.84 -5.82
C TYR A 52 24.43 -6.81 -6.09
N GLY A 53 25.60 -7.23 -6.60
CA GLY A 53 26.68 -6.32 -7.00
C GLY A 53 26.31 -5.43 -8.19
N GLU A 54 25.59 -5.98 -9.17
CA GLU A 54 25.08 -5.23 -10.33
C GLU A 54 24.06 -4.18 -9.91
N LEU A 55 23.17 -4.52 -8.97
CA LEU A 55 22.16 -3.60 -8.43
C LEU A 55 22.79 -2.32 -7.84
N PHE A 56 23.89 -2.45 -7.09
CA PHE A 56 24.58 -1.29 -6.52
C PHE A 56 25.37 -0.47 -7.56
N ARG A 57 25.68 -1.07 -8.71
CA ARG A 57 26.35 -0.37 -9.82
C ARG A 57 25.37 0.38 -10.72
N ASP A 58 24.11 -0.03 -10.72
CA ASP A 58 23.05 0.62 -11.49
C ASP A 58 22.53 1.87 -10.76
N THR A 59 23.05 3.03 -11.15
CA THR A 59 22.66 4.33 -10.60
C THR A 59 21.21 4.69 -10.91
N ALA A 60 20.65 4.22 -12.04
CA ALA A 60 19.25 4.45 -12.37
C ALA A 60 18.33 3.66 -11.42
N MET A 61 18.66 2.39 -11.16
CA MET A 61 17.91 1.58 -10.19
C MET A 61 18.01 2.14 -8.77
N MET A 62 19.22 2.54 -8.32
CA MET A 62 19.42 3.12 -6.99
C MET A 62 18.70 4.46 -6.81
N SER A 63 18.73 5.34 -7.82
CA SER A 63 17.98 6.59 -7.78
C SER A 63 16.46 6.36 -7.78
N ALA A 64 15.96 5.37 -8.53
CA ALA A 64 14.56 4.98 -8.50
C ALA A 64 14.13 4.48 -7.11
N VAL A 65 14.94 3.63 -6.46
CA VAL A 65 14.67 3.16 -5.09
C VAL A 65 14.60 4.33 -4.11
N GLY A 66 15.54 5.27 -4.18
CA GLY A 66 15.54 6.47 -3.34
C GLY A 66 14.29 7.34 -3.54
N LEU A 67 13.89 7.54 -4.80
CA LEU A 67 12.67 8.27 -5.14
C LEU A 67 11.42 7.56 -4.60
N SER A 68 11.30 6.25 -4.80
CA SER A 68 10.18 5.45 -4.30
C SER A 68 10.07 5.50 -2.78
N LEU A 69 11.19 5.38 -2.07
CA LEU A 69 11.22 5.44 -0.61
C LEU A 69 10.80 6.82 -0.09
N THR A 70 11.27 7.88 -0.73
CA THR A 70 10.92 9.27 -0.39
C THR A 70 9.43 9.52 -0.61
N ILE A 71 8.90 9.13 -1.77
CA ILE A 71 7.47 9.26 -2.09
C ILE A 71 6.63 8.44 -1.09
N ALA A 72 7.02 7.20 -0.80
CA ALA A 72 6.29 6.34 0.12
C ALA A 72 6.24 6.93 1.53
N ALA A 73 7.36 7.43 2.06
CA ALA A 73 7.42 8.05 3.38
C ALA A 73 6.56 9.32 3.46
N CYS A 74 6.69 10.22 2.48
CA CYS A 74 5.90 11.45 2.41
C CYS A 74 4.40 11.15 2.21
N ALA A 75 4.06 10.20 1.35
CA ALA A 75 2.67 9.84 1.08
C ALA A 75 2.01 9.18 2.31
N ALA A 76 2.71 8.25 2.96
CA ALA A 76 2.22 7.59 4.17
C ALA A 76 1.97 8.62 5.29
N THR A 77 2.92 9.53 5.51
CA THR A 77 2.79 10.57 6.54
C THR A 77 1.57 11.46 6.29
N MET A 78 1.43 11.98 5.06
CA MET A 78 0.31 12.86 4.73
C MET A 78 -1.04 12.12 4.74
N ALA A 79 -1.07 10.88 4.24
CA ALA A 79 -2.27 10.05 4.26
C ALA A 79 -2.72 9.72 5.69
N VAL A 80 -1.80 9.54 6.63
CA VAL A 80 -2.13 9.37 8.05
C VAL A 80 -2.74 10.63 8.63
N VAL A 81 -2.17 11.80 8.38
CA VAL A 81 -2.72 13.07 8.86
C VAL A 81 -4.13 13.30 8.31
N LEU A 82 -4.29 13.26 6.99
CA LEU A 82 -5.59 13.48 6.33
C LEU A 82 -6.61 12.39 6.69
N GLY A 83 -6.18 11.13 6.70
CA GLY A 83 -7.03 9.98 7.01
C GLY A 83 -7.52 9.99 8.45
N THR A 84 -6.68 10.43 9.40
CA THR A 84 -7.07 10.59 10.81
C THR A 84 -8.15 11.66 10.94
N ILE A 85 -7.96 12.82 10.31
CA ILE A 85 -8.95 13.91 10.33
C ILE A 85 -10.28 13.42 9.76
N ALA A 86 -10.23 12.75 8.59
CA ALA A 86 -11.40 12.18 7.94
C ALA A 86 -12.12 11.14 8.83
N ALA A 87 -11.35 10.24 9.45
CA ALA A 87 -11.88 9.21 10.35
C ALA A 87 -12.56 9.80 11.59
N VAL A 88 -11.94 10.79 12.23
CA VAL A 88 -12.51 11.49 13.38
C VAL A 88 -13.81 12.18 13.00
N VAL A 89 -13.86 12.87 11.86
CA VAL A 89 -15.09 13.49 11.34
C VAL A 89 -16.18 12.44 11.10
N MET A 90 -15.84 11.30 10.50
CA MET A 90 -16.81 10.24 10.22
C MET A 90 -17.34 9.54 11.47
N VAL A 91 -16.54 9.38 12.51
CA VAL A 91 -16.89 8.59 13.71
C VAL A 91 -17.43 9.45 14.84
N ARG A 92 -16.84 10.63 15.09
CA ARG A 92 -17.14 11.47 16.27
C ARG A 92 -18.10 12.61 15.96
N PHE A 93 -17.96 13.29 14.81
CA PHE A 93 -18.83 14.43 14.47
C PHE A 93 -20.25 14.04 14.04
N GLY A 94 -20.54 12.76 13.81
CA GLY A 94 -21.90 12.25 13.62
C GLY A 94 -22.55 12.62 12.27
N ARG A 95 -23.89 12.72 12.25
CA ARG A 95 -24.70 12.94 11.02
C ARG A 95 -24.82 14.42 10.68
N PHE A 96 -23.84 14.96 9.95
CA PHE A 96 -23.97 16.27 9.30
C PHE A 96 -24.69 16.16 7.94
N ARG A 97 -25.19 17.30 7.41
CA ARG A 97 -25.83 17.36 6.08
C ARG A 97 -24.80 16.95 5.02
N GLY A 98 -24.99 15.78 4.41
CA GLY A 98 -24.04 15.20 3.43
C GLY A 98 -23.09 14.14 3.97
N ALA A 99 -23.21 13.73 5.25
CA ALA A 99 -22.35 12.71 5.86
C ALA A 99 -22.25 11.40 5.06
N ASN A 100 -23.36 10.94 4.47
CA ASN A 100 -23.35 9.74 3.62
C ASN A 100 -22.56 9.94 2.32
N GLY A 101 -22.66 11.12 1.70
CA GLY A 101 -21.90 11.44 0.48
C GLY A 101 -20.42 11.58 0.76
N PHE A 102 -20.05 12.20 1.89
CA PHE A 102 -18.66 12.30 2.34
C PHE A 102 -18.06 10.92 2.63
N ALA A 103 -18.79 10.07 3.37
CA ALA A 103 -18.38 8.70 3.63
C ALA A 103 -18.19 7.92 2.33
N PHE A 104 -19.13 8.02 1.39
CA PHE A 104 -19.03 7.39 0.08
C PHE A 104 -17.79 7.87 -0.68
N MET A 105 -17.56 9.18 -0.75
CA MET A 105 -16.42 9.76 -1.46
C MET A 105 -15.07 9.29 -0.91
N ILE A 106 -14.94 9.17 0.41
CA ILE A 106 -13.73 8.62 1.06
C ILE A 106 -13.55 7.13 0.74
N THR A 107 -14.62 6.34 0.76
CA THR A 107 -14.53 4.89 0.54
C THR A 107 -14.57 4.48 -0.93
N ALA A 108 -14.97 5.37 -1.84
CA ALA A 108 -15.12 5.06 -3.27
C ALA A 108 -13.84 4.51 -3.92
N PRO A 109 -12.63 5.04 -3.64
CA PRO A 109 -11.40 4.50 -4.19
C PRO A 109 -11.11 3.05 -3.80
N LEU A 110 -11.66 2.56 -2.68
CA LEU A 110 -11.42 1.20 -2.17
C LEU A 110 -12.13 0.10 -2.97
N VAL A 111 -13.17 0.48 -3.70
CA VAL A 111 -13.99 -0.43 -4.51
C VAL A 111 -13.63 -0.33 -5.99
N MET A 112 -13.01 0.79 -6.40
CA MET A 112 -12.58 0.98 -7.77
C MET A 112 -11.33 0.16 -8.09
N PRO A 113 -11.20 -0.38 -9.31
CA PRO A 113 -9.98 -1.05 -9.73
C PRO A 113 -8.78 -0.09 -9.75
N ASP A 114 -7.66 -0.49 -9.14
CA ASP A 114 -6.44 0.33 -9.00
C ASP A 114 -5.91 0.87 -10.33
N VAL A 115 -6.03 0.09 -11.40
CA VAL A 115 -5.60 0.51 -12.74
C VAL A 115 -6.46 1.66 -13.27
N ILE A 116 -7.77 1.63 -12.99
CA ILE A 116 -8.72 2.66 -13.43
C ILE A 116 -8.48 3.96 -12.65
N THR A 117 -8.28 3.88 -11.33
CA THR A 117 -7.97 5.06 -10.50
C THR A 117 -6.63 5.68 -10.89
N GLY A 118 -5.60 4.87 -11.13
CA GLY A 118 -4.30 5.35 -11.60
C GLY A 118 -4.39 6.08 -12.94
N LEU A 119 -5.08 5.48 -13.92
CA LEU A 119 -5.26 6.08 -15.24
C LEU A 119 -6.13 7.34 -15.19
N SER A 120 -7.17 7.37 -14.36
CA SER A 120 -8.04 8.55 -14.23
C SER A 120 -7.31 9.73 -13.60
N LEU A 121 -6.48 9.52 -12.57
CA LEU A 121 -5.63 10.57 -12.01
C LEU A 121 -4.58 11.06 -13.01
N LEU A 122 -3.98 10.16 -13.81
CA LEU A 122 -3.06 10.56 -14.87
C LEU A 122 -3.75 11.48 -15.88
N LEU A 123 -4.93 11.08 -16.37
CA LEU A 123 -5.73 11.89 -17.29
C LEU A 123 -6.16 13.21 -16.67
N LEU A 124 -6.50 13.22 -15.38
CA LEU A 124 -6.80 14.43 -14.63
C LEU A 124 -5.61 15.41 -14.65
N PHE A 125 -4.40 14.94 -14.34
CA PHE A 125 -3.21 15.80 -14.37
C PHE A 125 -2.88 16.30 -15.78
N VAL A 126 -3.11 15.48 -16.82
CA VAL A 126 -2.95 15.91 -18.22
C VAL A 126 -3.96 17.00 -18.57
N ALA A 127 -5.24 16.80 -18.25
CA ALA A 127 -6.29 17.78 -18.50
C ALA A 127 -6.01 19.10 -17.74
N LEU A 128 -5.54 19.00 -16.50
CA LEU A 128 -5.19 20.15 -15.67
C LEU A 128 -3.98 20.91 -16.24
N GLY A 129 -2.99 20.19 -16.75
CA GLY A 129 -1.85 20.78 -17.46
C GLY A 129 -2.28 21.56 -18.70
N HIS A 130 -3.25 21.06 -19.46
CA HIS A 130 -3.81 21.80 -20.61
C HIS A 130 -4.69 22.99 -20.22
N ALA A 131 -5.46 22.88 -19.13
CA ALA A 131 -6.43 23.90 -18.73
C ALA A 131 -5.82 25.04 -17.91
N ILE A 132 -4.90 24.72 -16.99
CA ILE A 132 -4.37 25.64 -15.98
C ILE A 132 -2.84 25.80 -16.12
N GLY A 133 -2.18 24.98 -16.96
CA GLY A 133 -0.72 24.97 -17.09
C GLY A 133 0.00 24.25 -15.95
N TRP A 134 -0.76 23.61 -15.04
CA TRP A 134 -0.22 22.86 -13.91
C TRP A 134 -0.83 21.45 -13.87
N PRO A 135 -0.03 20.40 -13.72
CA PRO A 135 1.43 20.36 -13.54
C PRO A 135 2.19 20.61 -14.86
N SER A 136 3.31 21.34 -14.82
CA SER A 136 4.18 21.54 -15.99
C SER A 136 4.81 20.24 -16.47
N ASP A 137 5.19 19.37 -15.53
CA ASP A 137 5.75 18.06 -15.78
C ASP A 137 5.07 16.98 -14.92
N ARG A 138 4.94 15.79 -15.51
CA ARG A 138 4.49 14.57 -14.81
C ARG A 138 5.67 13.97 -14.06
N GLY A 139 5.92 14.50 -12.87
CA GLY A 139 7.04 14.08 -12.01
C GLY A 139 6.60 13.60 -10.63
N MET A 140 7.56 13.58 -9.70
CA MET A 140 7.41 13.15 -8.31
C MET A 140 6.14 13.67 -7.62
N LEU A 141 5.80 14.95 -7.84
CA LEU A 141 4.66 15.60 -7.19
C LEU A 141 3.33 14.95 -7.60
N THR A 142 3.12 14.67 -8.90
CA THR A 142 1.90 14.02 -9.39
C THR A 142 1.75 12.60 -8.85
N ILE A 143 2.87 11.88 -8.73
CA ILE A 143 2.91 10.55 -8.12
C ILE A 143 2.58 10.64 -6.63
N TRP A 144 3.17 11.59 -5.91
CA TRP A 144 2.93 11.79 -4.49
C TRP A 144 1.47 12.14 -4.20
N LEU A 145 0.88 13.08 -4.94
CA LEU A 145 -0.55 13.42 -4.79
C LEU A 145 -1.45 12.21 -5.05
N ALA A 146 -1.18 11.45 -6.11
CA ALA A 146 -1.95 10.26 -6.41
C ALA A 146 -1.90 9.22 -5.28
N HIS A 147 -0.70 8.96 -4.73
CA HIS A 147 -0.53 8.06 -3.61
C HIS A 147 -1.21 8.58 -2.34
N VAL A 148 -1.09 9.89 -2.04
CA VAL A 148 -1.77 10.48 -0.88
C VAL A 148 -3.28 10.32 -0.99
N THR A 149 -3.89 10.62 -2.14
CA THR A 149 -5.33 10.47 -2.35
C THR A 149 -5.78 9.02 -2.15
N PHE A 150 -5.04 8.07 -2.72
CA PHE A 150 -5.37 6.65 -2.61
C PHE A 150 -5.20 6.13 -1.17
N CYS A 151 -4.03 6.37 -0.57
CA CYS A 151 -3.72 5.91 0.78
C CYS A 151 -4.62 6.53 1.86
N THR A 152 -5.06 7.79 1.68
CA THR A 152 -5.95 8.46 2.63
C THR A 152 -7.25 7.69 2.84
N ALA A 153 -7.82 7.10 1.77
CA ALA A 153 -9.03 6.28 1.85
C ALA A 153 -8.84 5.04 2.73
N TYR A 154 -7.74 4.30 2.53
CA TYR A 154 -7.42 3.12 3.34
C TYR A 154 -7.18 3.49 4.81
N VAL A 155 -6.37 4.53 5.04
CA VAL A 155 -6.03 4.95 6.40
C VAL A 155 -7.27 5.46 7.14
N ALA A 156 -8.15 6.23 6.48
CA ALA A 156 -9.39 6.70 7.08
C ALA A 156 -10.28 5.53 7.53
N VAL A 157 -10.43 4.47 6.72
CA VAL A 157 -11.25 3.31 7.09
C VAL A 157 -10.64 2.51 8.23
N VAL A 158 -9.33 2.30 8.21
CA VAL A 158 -8.62 1.56 9.28
C VAL A 158 -8.66 2.33 10.59
N ILE A 159 -8.44 3.65 10.59
CA ILE A 159 -8.52 4.46 11.81
C ILE A 159 -9.96 4.56 12.29
N ALA A 160 -10.93 4.73 11.40
CA ALA A 160 -12.34 4.78 11.77
C ALA A 160 -12.82 3.48 12.42
N SER A 161 -12.37 2.30 11.95
CA SER A 161 -12.72 1.02 12.59
C SER A 161 -12.16 0.93 14.01
N ARG A 162 -10.92 1.33 14.23
CA ARG A 162 -10.29 1.37 15.56
C ARG A 162 -10.93 2.39 16.50
N LEU A 163 -11.26 3.58 15.99
CA LEU A 163 -11.89 4.63 16.79
C LEU A 163 -13.31 4.27 17.22
N ARG A 164 -14.01 3.41 16.46
CA ARG A 164 -15.31 2.84 16.86
C ARG A 164 -15.21 1.79 17.96
N GLU A 165 -14.09 1.06 18.03
CA GLU A 165 -13.82 0.08 19.09
C GLU A 165 -13.44 0.76 20.43
N LEU A 166 -12.94 2.00 20.38
CA LEU A 166 -12.59 2.76 21.58
C LEU A 166 -13.85 3.22 22.33
N ASP A 167 -13.90 2.89 23.63
CA ASP A 167 -14.97 3.32 24.52
C ASP A 167 -15.03 4.85 24.59
N ARG A 168 -16.25 5.39 24.48
CA ARG A 168 -16.51 6.83 24.55
C ARG A 168 -16.30 7.40 25.95
N SER A 169 -16.24 6.56 26.98
CA SER A 169 -16.03 6.99 28.37
C SER A 169 -14.63 7.56 28.65
N ILE A 170 -13.68 7.37 27.74
CA ILE A 170 -12.26 7.77 27.87
C ILE A 170 -11.97 9.08 27.09
N GLU A 171 -12.98 9.70 26.49
CA GLU A 171 -12.93 10.95 25.71
C GLU A 171 -13.87 12.02 26.29
#